data_AF-A0A7X0UCM5-F1
#
_entry.id   AF-A0A7X0UCM5-F1
#
_cell.length_a   1.000
_cell.length_b   1.000
_cell.length_c   1.000
_cell.angle_alpha   90.00
_cell.angle_beta   90.00
_cell.angle_gamma   90.00
#
_symmetry.space_group_name_H-M   'P 1'
#
loop_
_entity.id
_entity.type
_entity.pdbx_description
1 polymer ?
#
loop_
_entity_poly.entity_id
_entity_poly.type
_entity_poly.pdbx_seq_one_letter_code
_entity_poly.pdbx_strand_id
1 'polypeptide(L)'
;MPMPHPEMEWMDLFGLAYTDEAVTAFLAKHPPHKADKPSDGSQYVVCRQGGFDLLFDTRHAESAPASKRQDRRLSGIFFYNEGVDKHQRYPGPLPLGFDFADGRPGLLQKQTPERTWVIGEGRVPVDHPEPDHDRWDFAPLQISANYGDGAEIRYFVASQPSGKPEWKPAETWQSLALLPERKADAIKLYRDKHKVGIAEAKLAVGQHATQAGGA
;
A
#
# COMPACT_ATOMS: atom_id res chain seq x y z
N MET A 1 -18.06 -22.67 4.83
CA MET A 1 -18.83 -21.53 4.28
C MET A 1 -18.33 -20.29 5.00
N PRO A 2 -17.91 -19.22 4.32
CA PRO A 2 -17.62 -17.97 5.01
C PRO A 2 -18.94 -17.43 5.57
N MET A 3 -18.94 -17.10 6.86
CA MET A 3 -20.10 -16.50 7.53
C MET A 3 -20.34 -15.11 6.93
N PRO A 4 -21.61 -14.70 6.71
CA PRO A 4 -21.88 -13.29 6.44
C PRO A 4 -21.38 -12.48 7.65
N HIS A 5 -20.59 -11.44 7.40
CA HIS A 5 -20.19 -10.46 8.41
C HIS A 5 -21.19 -9.29 8.33
N PRO A 6 -22.36 -9.34 9.00
CA PRO A 6 -23.34 -8.26 8.96
C PRO A 6 -22.80 -6.90 9.45
N GLU A 7 -21.61 -6.88 10.03
CA GLU A 7 -20.98 -5.70 10.62
C GLU A 7 -20.12 -4.88 9.62
N MET A 8 -19.87 -5.38 8.40
CA MET A 8 -19.01 -4.72 7.41
C MET A 8 -19.70 -4.54 6.05
N GLU A 9 -20.81 -3.80 6.02
CA GLU A 9 -21.60 -3.51 4.79
C GLU A 9 -20.76 -3.01 3.61
N TRP A 10 -19.61 -2.38 3.88
CA TRP A 10 -18.70 -1.87 2.86
C TRP A 10 -18.01 -2.97 2.04
N MET A 11 -17.92 -4.20 2.55
CA MET A 11 -17.26 -5.30 1.84
C MET A 11 -17.99 -5.68 0.54
N ASP A 12 -19.32 -5.61 0.55
CA ASP A 12 -20.17 -5.96 -0.60
C ASP A 12 -20.13 -4.89 -1.70
N LEU A 13 -19.50 -3.74 -1.44
CA LEU A 13 -19.38 -2.65 -2.40
C LEU A 13 -18.23 -2.84 -3.39
N PHE A 14 -17.24 -3.69 -3.06
CA PHE A 14 -16.08 -3.90 -3.92
C PHE A 14 -16.50 -4.46 -5.29
N GLY A 15 -15.95 -3.86 -6.36
CA GLY A 15 -16.33 -4.22 -7.72
C GLY A 15 -17.61 -3.55 -8.24
N LEU A 16 -18.32 -2.74 -7.43
CA LEU A 16 -19.46 -1.95 -7.88
C LEU A 16 -19.06 -0.57 -8.40
N ALA A 17 -19.87 0.00 -9.29
CA ALA A 17 -19.70 1.35 -9.82
C ALA A 17 -20.25 2.40 -8.84
N TYR A 18 -19.75 3.63 -8.94
CA TYR A 18 -20.25 4.76 -8.13
C TYR A 18 -21.77 4.99 -8.25
N THR A 19 -22.35 4.65 -9.41
CA THR A 19 -23.77 4.84 -9.72
C THR A 19 -24.65 3.67 -9.30
N ASP A 20 -24.08 2.58 -8.79
CA ASP A 20 -24.86 1.41 -8.39
C ASP A 20 -25.68 1.72 -7.13
N GLU A 21 -26.88 1.14 -7.05
CA GLU A 21 -27.85 1.42 -5.98
C GLU A 21 -27.26 1.13 -4.59
N ALA A 22 -26.53 0.02 -4.42
CA ALA A 22 -25.89 -0.31 -3.16
C ALA A 22 -24.86 0.73 -2.69
N VAL A 23 -24.05 1.27 -3.62
CA VAL A 23 -23.06 2.31 -3.31
C VAL A 23 -23.74 3.62 -2.94
N THR A 24 -24.75 4.02 -3.72
CA THR A 24 -25.52 5.25 -3.44
C THR A 24 -26.30 5.16 -2.13
N ALA A 25 -26.90 4.01 -1.82
CA ALA A 25 -27.58 3.75 -0.55
C ALA A 25 -26.61 3.77 0.64
N PHE A 26 -25.41 3.19 0.49
CA PHE A 26 -24.36 3.28 1.50
C PHE A 26 -23.93 4.72 1.76
N LEU A 27 -23.63 5.48 0.70
CA LEU A 27 -23.23 6.89 0.82
C LEU A 27 -24.33 7.79 1.41
N ALA A 28 -25.60 7.46 1.18
CA ALA A 28 -26.74 8.17 1.78
C ALA A 28 -26.80 8.03 3.31
N LYS A 29 -26.24 6.96 3.89
CA LYS A 29 -26.11 6.79 5.36
C LYS A 29 -24.99 7.64 5.96
N HIS A 30 -24.06 8.15 5.14
CA HIS A 30 -22.86 8.88 5.57
C HIS A 30 -22.74 10.29 4.95
N PRO A 31 -23.71 11.20 5.16
CA PRO A 31 -23.57 12.60 4.75
C PRO A 31 -22.67 13.38 5.74
N PRO A 32 -21.94 14.42 5.29
CA PRO A 32 -21.71 14.81 3.90
C PRO A 32 -20.58 14.00 3.27
N HIS A 33 -20.74 13.67 1.99
CA HIS A 33 -19.68 13.10 1.15
C HIS A 33 -19.52 13.93 -0.13
N LYS A 34 -18.32 13.90 -0.71
CA LYS A 34 -18.00 14.63 -1.94
C LYS A 34 -17.29 13.72 -2.94
N ALA A 35 -17.87 13.52 -4.11
CA ALA A 35 -17.18 12.90 -5.22
C ALA A 35 -16.23 13.92 -5.89
N ASP A 36 -14.94 13.62 -5.92
CA ASP A 36 -13.95 14.44 -6.61
C ASP A 36 -14.02 14.27 -8.13
N LYS A 37 -13.43 15.23 -8.85
CA LYS A 37 -13.27 15.14 -10.30
C LYS A 37 -12.34 13.95 -10.60
N PRO A 38 -12.70 13.09 -11.55
CA PRO A 38 -11.82 11.98 -11.93
C PRO A 38 -10.47 12.46 -12.47
N SER A 39 -9.40 11.75 -12.13
CA SER A 39 -8.03 11.94 -12.63
C SER A 39 -7.38 10.58 -12.86
N ASP A 40 -6.66 10.43 -13.97
CA ASP A 40 -5.77 9.27 -14.20
C ASP A 40 -6.45 7.90 -14.00
N GLY A 41 -7.67 7.75 -14.53
CA GLY A 41 -8.47 6.54 -14.40
C GLY A 41 -9.08 6.30 -13.01
N SER A 42 -8.85 7.20 -12.05
CA SER A 42 -9.30 7.09 -10.66
C SER A 42 -10.31 8.18 -10.29
N GLN A 43 -11.13 7.92 -9.28
CA GLN A 43 -12.06 8.87 -8.68
C GLN A 43 -12.25 8.56 -7.19
N TYR A 44 -12.07 9.57 -6.35
CA TYR A 44 -12.33 9.48 -4.92
C TYR A 44 -13.74 9.97 -4.57
N VAL A 45 -14.36 9.35 -3.58
CA VAL A 45 -15.52 9.88 -2.85
C VAL A 45 -15.10 10.08 -1.42
N VAL A 46 -15.02 11.34 -1.02
CA VAL A 46 -14.43 11.77 0.26
C VAL A 46 -15.51 11.91 1.32
N CYS A 47 -15.41 11.16 2.42
CA CYS A 47 -16.41 11.16 3.51
C CYS A 47 -15.75 11.53 4.85
N ARG A 48 -15.29 12.79 4.98
CA ARG A 48 -14.56 13.27 6.17
C ARG A 48 -15.23 13.00 7.51
N GLN A 49 -16.54 13.19 7.62
CA GLN A 49 -17.27 12.92 8.86
C GLN A 49 -17.50 11.43 9.10
N GLY A 50 -17.58 10.62 8.03
CA GLY A 50 -17.62 9.16 8.15
C GLY A 50 -16.27 8.55 8.48
N GLY A 51 -15.18 9.30 8.31
CA GLY A 51 -13.82 8.82 8.53
C GLY A 51 -13.31 7.88 7.46
N PHE A 52 -13.86 7.93 6.24
CA PHE A 52 -13.42 7.06 5.16
C PHE A 52 -13.49 7.72 3.78
N ASP A 53 -12.67 7.22 2.85
CA ASP A 53 -12.72 7.56 1.43
C ASP A 53 -12.91 6.30 0.58
N LEU A 54 -13.70 6.41 -0.48
CA LEU A 54 -13.88 5.36 -1.48
C LEU A 54 -13.05 5.66 -2.72
N LEU A 55 -12.27 4.69 -3.19
CA LEU A 55 -11.50 4.78 -4.43
C LEU A 55 -12.13 3.92 -5.52
N PHE A 56 -12.58 4.59 -6.58
CA PHE A 56 -13.06 3.96 -7.79
C PHE A 56 -12.01 4.08 -8.88
N ASP A 57 -11.58 2.98 -9.48
CA ASP A 57 -10.61 3.02 -10.58
C ASP A 57 -10.90 1.99 -11.69
N THR A 58 -10.16 2.10 -12.79
CA THR A 58 -10.26 1.20 -13.94
C THR A 58 -9.25 0.05 -13.88
N ARG A 59 -8.49 -0.14 -12.79
CA ARG A 59 -7.33 -1.05 -12.73
C ARG A 59 -7.71 -2.53 -12.83
N HIS A 60 -8.98 -2.88 -12.63
CA HIS A 60 -9.51 -4.22 -12.84
C HIS A 60 -9.96 -4.51 -14.28
N ALA A 61 -9.98 -3.50 -15.15
CA ALA A 61 -10.18 -3.72 -16.58
C ALA A 61 -8.79 -3.82 -17.24
N GLU A 62 -8.31 -5.05 -17.50
CA GLU A 62 -6.99 -5.38 -18.08
C GLU A 62 -6.68 -4.69 -19.43
N SER A 63 -7.59 -3.89 -19.98
CA SER A 63 -7.44 -3.29 -21.31
C SER A 63 -8.28 -2.03 -21.54
N ALA A 64 -8.92 -1.44 -20.51
CA ALA A 64 -9.75 -0.25 -20.73
C ALA A 64 -8.89 1.02 -20.82
N PRO A 65 -9.05 1.86 -21.86
CA PRO A 65 -8.42 3.17 -21.89
C PRO A 65 -8.85 3.99 -20.67
N ALA A 66 -7.92 4.76 -20.09
CA ALA A 66 -8.05 5.51 -18.83
C ALA A 66 -9.20 6.55 -18.75
N SER A 67 -10.06 6.63 -19.76
CA SER A 67 -11.03 7.71 -19.97
C SER A 67 -12.50 7.31 -19.81
N LYS A 68 -12.86 6.03 -19.72
CA LYS A 68 -14.27 5.64 -19.57
C LYS A 68 -14.70 5.64 -18.11
N ARG A 69 -15.33 6.74 -17.69
CA ARG A 69 -15.98 6.91 -16.37
C ARG A 69 -16.89 5.74 -15.97
N GLN A 70 -17.47 5.05 -16.95
CA GLN A 70 -18.40 3.94 -16.78
C GLN A 70 -17.71 2.64 -16.33
N ASP A 71 -16.39 2.54 -16.45
CA ASP A 71 -15.63 1.32 -16.17
C ASP A 71 -14.97 1.34 -14.79
N ARG A 72 -15.07 2.46 -14.07
CA ARG A 72 -14.51 2.55 -12.71
C ARG A 72 -15.35 1.74 -11.74
N ARG A 73 -14.67 0.93 -10.94
CA ARG A 73 -15.26 0.12 -9.87
C ARG A 73 -14.54 0.38 -8.56
N LEU A 74 -15.24 0.22 -7.44
CA LEU A 74 -14.65 0.34 -6.12
C LEU A 74 -13.54 -0.70 -5.97
N SER A 75 -12.32 -0.21 -5.77
CA SER A 75 -11.11 -1.03 -5.68
C SER A 75 -10.39 -0.86 -4.34
N GLY A 76 -10.69 0.23 -3.62
CA GLY A 76 -10.12 0.52 -2.32
C GLY A 76 -11.04 1.35 -1.44
N ILE A 77 -10.94 1.14 -0.14
CA ILE A 77 -11.56 1.97 0.90
C ILE A 77 -10.48 2.33 1.92
N PHE A 78 -10.35 3.62 2.20
CA PHE A 78 -9.42 4.16 3.18
C PHE A 78 -10.21 4.46 4.45
N PHE A 79 -9.77 3.97 5.61
CA PHE A 79 -10.37 4.24 6.91
C PHE A 79 -9.39 5.06 7.74
N TYR A 80 -9.75 6.28 8.09
CA TYR A 80 -8.84 7.25 8.67
C TYR A 80 -8.88 7.24 10.21
N ASN A 81 -7.73 7.53 10.81
CA ASN A 81 -7.64 7.93 12.21
C ASN A 81 -8.04 9.40 12.38
N GLU A 82 -8.36 9.80 13.60
CA GLU A 82 -8.78 11.16 13.93
C GLU A 82 -7.74 12.20 13.47
N GLY A 83 -8.20 13.24 12.78
CA GLY A 83 -7.36 14.35 12.33
C GLY A 83 -6.55 14.08 11.05
N VAL A 84 -6.37 12.83 10.64
CA VAL A 84 -5.62 12.49 9.42
C VAL A 84 -6.37 12.98 8.19
N ASP A 85 -5.72 13.82 7.38
CA ASP A 85 -6.30 14.45 6.19
C ASP A 85 -7.64 15.16 6.45
N LYS A 86 -7.83 15.64 7.69
CA LYS A 86 -9.04 16.31 8.19
C LYS A 86 -10.26 15.39 8.29
N HIS A 87 -10.05 14.08 8.44
CA HIS A 87 -11.11 13.10 8.70
C HIS A 87 -11.38 13.00 10.21
N GLN A 88 -12.62 12.69 10.56
CA GLN A 88 -12.92 12.05 11.85
C GLN A 88 -12.40 10.61 11.81
N ARG A 89 -12.19 10.01 12.98
CA ARG A 89 -11.87 8.58 13.05
C ARG A 89 -13.03 7.74 12.49
N TYR A 90 -12.72 6.75 11.66
CA TYR A 90 -13.71 5.77 11.22
C TYR A 90 -14.31 5.04 12.44
N PRO A 91 -15.65 5.08 12.63
CA PRO A 91 -16.27 4.54 13.84
C PRO A 91 -16.64 3.05 13.73
N GLY A 92 -16.56 2.48 12.52
CA GLY A 92 -16.98 1.11 12.26
C GLY A 92 -15.89 0.08 12.59
N PRO A 93 -16.26 -1.21 12.61
CA PRO A 93 -15.30 -2.27 12.85
C PRO A 93 -14.35 -2.42 11.66
N LEU A 94 -13.10 -2.79 11.96
CA LEU A 94 -12.09 -3.16 10.97
C LEU A 94 -11.87 -4.68 10.96
N PRO A 95 -11.44 -5.25 9.83
CA PRO A 95 -11.12 -6.67 9.74
C PRO A 95 -10.05 -7.11 10.76
N LEU A 96 -10.00 -8.40 11.03
CA LEU A 96 -8.98 -9.03 11.89
C LEU A 96 -8.98 -8.52 13.35
N GLY A 97 -10.06 -7.84 13.76
CA GLY A 97 -10.18 -7.25 15.10
C GLY A 97 -9.23 -6.07 15.32
N PHE A 98 -8.76 -5.43 14.24
CA PHE A 98 -7.87 -4.28 14.31
C PHE A 98 -8.57 -3.03 14.85
N ASP A 99 -7.82 -2.20 15.54
CA ASP A 99 -8.25 -0.91 16.06
C ASP A 99 -7.14 0.13 15.90
N PHE A 100 -7.50 1.40 15.73
CA PHE A 100 -6.52 2.50 15.65
C PHE A 100 -5.69 2.66 16.93
N ALA A 101 -6.23 2.28 18.09
CA ALA A 101 -5.56 2.36 19.38
C ALA A 101 -4.52 1.25 19.60
N ASP A 102 -4.50 0.20 18.77
CA ASP A 102 -3.55 -0.91 18.90
C ASP A 102 -2.09 -0.43 18.68
N GLY A 103 -1.92 0.56 17.79
CA GLY A 103 -0.63 0.85 17.18
C GLY A 103 -0.04 -0.36 16.45
N ARG A 104 1.13 -0.21 15.85
CA ARG A 104 1.78 -1.34 15.17
C ARG A 104 2.02 -2.55 16.09
N PRO A 105 2.53 -2.42 17.33
CA PRO A 105 2.76 -3.58 18.20
C PRO A 105 1.49 -4.38 18.50
N GLY A 106 0.35 -3.71 18.70
CA GLY A 106 -0.94 -4.38 18.93
C GLY A 106 -1.43 -5.13 17.68
N LEU A 107 -1.24 -4.57 16.48
CA LEU A 107 -1.55 -5.26 15.23
C LEU A 107 -0.72 -6.55 15.06
N LEU A 108 0.58 -6.49 15.36
CA LEU A 108 1.48 -7.65 15.25
C LEU A 108 1.14 -8.76 16.25
N GLN A 109 0.57 -8.44 17.41
CA GLN A 109 0.06 -9.45 18.36
C GLN A 109 -1.21 -10.15 17.86
N LYS A 110 -2.03 -9.45 17.09
CA LYS A 110 -3.29 -9.98 16.53
C LYS A 110 -3.05 -10.84 15.30
N GLN A 111 -2.17 -10.39 14.40
CA GLN A 111 -1.87 -11.11 13.17
C GLN A 111 -0.49 -10.73 12.61
N THR A 112 0.27 -11.73 12.14
CA THR A 112 1.52 -11.49 11.40
C THR A 112 1.22 -10.97 9.98
N PRO A 113 1.85 -9.87 9.54
CA PRO A 113 1.65 -9.34 8.19
C PRO A 113 2.25 -10.28 7.14
N GLU A 114 1.59 -10.36 5.98
CA GLU A 114 2.16 -10.98 4.78
C GLU A 114 3.33 -10.14 4.25
N ARG A 115 3.29 -8.82 4.49
CA ARG A 115 4.32 -7.89 4.03
C ARG A 115 4.46 -6.69 4.93
N THR A 116 5.71 -6.34 5.22
CA THR A 116 6.14 -5.05 5.77
C THR A 116 6.88 -4.28 4.69
N TRP A 117 6.63 -2.97 4.59
CA TRP A 117 7.12 -2.15 3.48
C TRP A 117 7.59 -0.77 3.93
N VAL A 118 8.68 -0.30 3.30
CA VAL A 118 9.17 1.07 3.38
C VAL A 118 9.12 1.70 1.98
N ILE A 119 8.52 2.87 1.87
CA ILE A 119 8.42 3.64 0.63
C ILE A 119 9.82 4.01 0.16
N GLY A 120 10.16 3.62 -1.07
CA GLY A 120 11.48 3.84 -1.65
C GLY A 120 12.45 2.67 -1.47
N GLU A 121 12.27 1.84 -0.43
CA GLU A 121 13.12 0.65 -0.19
C GLU A 121 12.45 -0.66 -0.62
N GLY A 122 11.13 -0.74 -0.52
CA GLY A 122 10.37 -1.93 -0.86
C GLY A 122 10.04 -2.79 0.35
N ARG A 123 10.00 -4.10 0.13
CA ARG A 123 9.71 -5.09 1.17
C ARG A 123 10.89 -5.15 2.15
N VAL A 124 10.58 -5.08 3.45
CA VAL A 124 11.54 -5.18 4.55
C VAL A 124 11.11 -6.29 5.52
N PRO A 125 12.01 -6.76 6.40
CA PRO A 125 11.66 -7.66 7.49
C PRO A 125 10.57 -7.10 8.42
N VAL A 126 9.79 -7.96 9.05
CA VAL A 126 8.70 -7.55 9.96
C VAL A 126 9.21 -6.83 11.22
N ASP A 127 10.45 -7.08 11.63
CA ASP A 127 11.09 -6.41 12.76
C ASP A 127 11.74 -5.07 12.39
N HIS A 128 11.54 -4.58 11.15
CA HIS A 128 11.99 -3.25 10.76
C HIS A 128 11.43 -2.19 11.74
N PRO A 129 12.28 -1.28 12.26
CA PRO A 129 11.88 -0.35 13.32
C PRO A 129 10.91 0.73 12.82
N GLU A 130 11.05 1.17 11.56
CA GLU A 130 10.31 2.30 10.99
C GLU A 130 9.71 1.93 9.62
N PRO A 131 8.73 1.02 9.53
CA PRO A 131 8.05 0.76 8.27
C PRO A 131 6.96 1.78 7.98
N ASP A 132 6.69 2.02 6.70
CA ASP A 132 5.60 2.90 6.27
C ASP A 132 4.24 2.19 6.31
N HIS A 133 4.20 0.89 5.99
CA HIS A 133 2.98 0.12 6.11
C HIS A 133 3.21 -1.38 6.24
N ASP A 134 2.24 -2.04 6.87
CA ASP A 134 2.09 -3.49 6.89
C ASP A 134 0.84 -3.89 6.10
N ARG A 135 0.85 -5.09 5.51
CA ARG A 135 -0.27 -5.66 4.76
C ARG A 135 -0.56 -7.09 5.23
N TRP A 136 -1.84 -7.40 5.35
CA TRP A 136 -2.37 -8.71 5.71
C TRP A 136 -3.35 -9.20 4.64
N ASP A 137 -3.36 -10.50 4.42
CA ASP A 137 -4.39 -11.15 3.63
C ASP A 137 -5.69 -11.25 4.45
N PHE A 138 -6.79 -10.82 3.83
CA PHE A 138 -8.13 -10.87 4.40
C PHE A 138 -9.13 -11.24 3.30
N ALA A 139 -9.07 -12.50 2.86
CA ALA A 139 -9.74 -12.95 1.64
C ALA A 139 -11.26 -12.62 1.64
N PRO A 140 -11.81 -12.11 0.51
CA PRO A 140 -11.17 -11.96 -0.80
C PRO A 140 -10.35 -10.66 -0.97
N LEU A 141 -10.24 -9.85 0.08
CA LEU A 141 -9.54 -8.58 0.08
C LEU A 141 -8.14 -8.69 0.72
N GLN A 142 -7.48 -7.55 0.80
CA GLN A 142 -6.30 -7.32 1.62
C GLN A 142 -6.58 -6.10 2.49
N ILE A 143 -6.02 -6.10 3.70
CA ILE A 143 -6.04 -4.95 4.60
C ILE A 143 -4.59 -4.48 4.80
N SER A 144 -4.35 -3.19 4.73
CA SER A 144 -3.07 -2.60 5.12
C SER A 144 -3.26 -1.53 6.17
N ALA A 145 -2.26 -1.36 7.03
CA ALA A 145 -2.16 -0.26 7.98
C ALA A 145 -1.01 0.63 7.54
N ASN A 146 -1.28 1.91 7.33
CA ASN A 146 -0.27 2.91 6.98
C ASN A 146 0.07 3.71 8.23
N TYR A 147 1.37 3.85 8.46
CA TYR A 147 1.89 4.43 9.68
C TYR A 147 2.33 5.88 9.49
N GLY A 148 2.33 6.62 10.59
CA GLY A 148 2.94 7.94 10.71
C GLY A 148 4.23 7.87 11.50
N ASP A 149 4.66 9.02 11.99
CA ASP A 149 5.83 9.13 12.85
C ASP A 149 5.65 8.26 14.10
N GLY A 150 6.66 7.48 14.48
CA GLY A 150 6.60 6.63 15.66
C GLY A 150 5.68 5.41 15.55
N ALA A 151 5.36 4.96 14.33
CA ALA A 151 4.53 3.78 14.06
C ALA A 151 3.07 3.89 14.54
N GLU A 152 2.57 5.11 14.70
CA GLU A 152 1.14 5.37 14.91
C GLU A 152 0.33 5.03 13.66
N ILE A 153 -0.87 4.49 13.82
CA ILE A 153 -1.72 4.15 12.68
C ILE A 153 -2.38 5.43 12.16
N ARG A 154 -2.10 5.81 10.92
CA ARG A 154 -2.75 6.95 10.26
C ARG A 154 -4.06 6.55 9.60
N TYR A 155 -4.05 5.45 8.87
CA TYR A 155 -5.24 4.91 8.21
C TYR A 155 -5.06 3.43 7.86
N PHE A 156 -6.18 2.73 7.72
CA PHE A 156 -6.23 1.42 7.12
C PHE A 156 -6.70 1.51 5.67
N VAL A 157 -6.32 0.54 4.83
CA VAL A 157 -6.84 0.41 3.47
C VAL A 157 -7.32 -1.01 3.23
N ALA A 158 -8.63 -1.17 2.99
CA ALA A 158 -9.15 -2.39 2.40
C ALA A 158 -9.05 -2.27 0.87
N SER A 159 -8.53 -3.30 0.20
CA SER A 159 -8.41 -3.29 -1.26
C SER A 159 -8.49 -4.69 -1.84
N GLN A 160 -8.85 -4.79 -3.12
CA GLN A 160 -8.71 -6.05 -3.85
C GLN A 160 -7.21 -6.35 -4.06
N PRO A 161 -6.78 -7.62 -3.98
CA PRO A 161 -5.41 -8.00 -4.29
C PRO A 161 -5.01 -7.52 -5.68
N SER A 162 -3.87 -6.85 -5.79
CA SER A 162 -3.36 -6.42 -7.09
C SER A 162 -2.75 -7.62 -7.82
N GLY A 163 -3.20 -7.93 -9.04
CA GLY A 163 -2.54 -8.92 -9.91
C GLY A 163 -1.20 -8.46 -10.49
N LYS A 164 -0.73 -7.26 -10.14
CA LYS A 164 0.54 -6.72 -10.63
C LYS A 164 1.71 -7.35 -9.88
N PRO A 165 2.87 -7.52 -10.55
CA PRO A 165 4.09 -7.92 -9.86
C PRO A 165 4.39 -6.94 -8.73
N GLU A 166 4.92 -7.46 -7.62
CA GLU A 166 5.42 -6.61 -6.55
C GLU A 166 6.50 -5.68 -7.11
N TRP A 167 6.36 -4.38 -6.85
CA TRP A 167 7.39 -3.42 -7.21
C TRP A 167 8.69 -3.79 -6.50
N LYS A 168 9.82 -3.59 -7.15
CA LYS A 168 11.13 -3.74 -6.52
C LYS A 168 11.92 -2.46 -6.76
N PRO A 169 12.71 -1.99 -5.79
CA PRO A 169 13.61 -0.88 -6.04
C PRO A 169 14.53 -1.23 -7.21
N ALA A 170 14.90 -0.21 -7.97
CA ALA A 170 15.90 -0.39 -9.03
C ALA A 170 17.17 -0.96 -8.40
N GLU A 171 17.77 -1.97 -9.05
CA GLU A 171 19.03 -2.53 -8.58
C GLU A 171 20.08 -1.42 -8.47
N THR A 172 20.72 -1.30 -7.31
CA THR A 172 21.81 -0.36 -7.10
C THR A 172 23.13 -1.09 -7.28
N TRP A 173 24.21 -0.35 -7.60
CA TRP A 173 25.52 -0.98 -7.66
C TRP A 173 25.92 -1.56 -6.29
N GLN A 174 25.50 -0.92 -5.19
CA GLN A 174 25.75 -1.40 -3.83
C GLN A 174 25.08 -2.75 -3.58
N SER A 175 23.78 -2.86 -3.88
CA SER A 175 23.06 -4.13 -3.66
C SER A 175 23.61 -5.27 -4.53
N LEU A 176 24.02 -4.96 -5.76
CA LEU A 176 24.65 -5.95 -6.65
C LEU A 176 26.09 -6.28 -6.25
N ALA A 177 26.80 -5.39 -5.57
CA ALA A 177 28.18 -5.62 -5.12
C ALA A 177 28.26 -6.70 -4.05
N LEU A 178 27.20 -6.87 -3.25
CA LEU A 178 27.08 -7.90 -2.22
C LEU A 178 26.82 -9.29 -2.79
N LEU A 179 26.47 -9.39 -4.07
CA LEU A 179 26.15 -10.63 -4.78
C LEU A 179 27.36 -11.03 -5.65
N PRO A 180 28.13 -12.07 -5.28
CA PRO A 180 29.35 -12.45 -6.01
C PRO A 180 29.14 -12.68 -7.51
N GLU A 181 28.00 -13.25 -7.89
CA GLU A 181 27.60 -13.55 -9.26
C GLU A 181 27.16 -12.31 -10.06
N ARG A 182 26.78 -11.22 -9.39
CA ARG A 182 26.35 -9.95 -10.02
C ARG A 182 27.42 -8.84 -9.94
N LYS A 183 28.64 -9.16 -9.48
CA LYS A 183 29.72 -8.17 -9.33
C LYS A 183 30.04 -7.39 -10.61
N ALA A 184 29.92 -8.02 -11.78
CA ALA A 184 30.13 -7.34 -13.07
C ALA A 184 29.08 -6.25 -13.34
N ASP A 185 27.82 -6.52 -12.99
CA ASP A 185 26.72 -5.56 -13.13
C ASP A 185 26.87 -4.40 -12.14
N ALA A 186 27.29 -4.68 -10.91
CA ALA A 186 27.64 -3.66 -9.92
C ALA A 186 28.71 -2.69 -10.46
N ILE A 187 29.79 -3.24 -11.04
CA ILE A 187 30.86 -2.44 -11.65
C ILE A 187 30.32 -1.58 -12.80
N LYS A 188 29.45 -2.14 -13.65
CA LYS A 188 28.82 -1.41 -14.75
C LYS A 188 27.98 -0.24 -14.24
N LEU A 189 27.07 -0.48 -13.29
CA LEU A 189 26.24 0.56 -12.68
C LEU A 189 27.06 1.64 -11.98
N TYR A 190 28.14 1.26 -11.27
CA TYR A 190 29.05 2.23 -10.65
C TYR A 190 29.69 3.15 -11.70
N ARG A 191 30.21 2.59 -12.80
CA ARG A 191 30.81 3.36 -13.89
C ARG A 191 29.82 4.31 -14.53
N ASP A 192 28.61 3.83 -14.81
CA ASP A 192 27.58 4.63 -15.47
C ASP A 192 27.13 5.80 -14.60
N LYS A 193 27.05 5.59 -13.28
CA LYS A 193 26.68 6.60 -12.29
C LYS A 193 27.79 7.63 -12.04
N HIS A 194 29.03 7.17 -11.83
CA HIS A 194 30.14 8.01 -11.38
C HIS A 194 31.04 8.51 -12.52
N LYS A 195 30.83 8.03 -13.75
CA LYS A 195 31.61 8.38 -14.96
C LYS A 195 33.12 8.09 -14.80
N VAL A 196 33.45 6.97 -14.16
CA VAL A 196 34.82 6.56 -13.86
C VAL A 196 35.34 5.42 -14.75
N GLY A 197 36.66 5.22 -14.72
CA GLY A 197 37.35 4.11 -15.38
C GLY A 197 37.06 2.74 -14.76
N ILE A 198 37.36 1.68 -15.49
CA ILE A 198 37.09 0.30 -15.07
C ILE A 198 37.88 -0.14 -13.82
N ALA A 199 39.11 0.35 -13.67
CA ALA A 199 39.97 0.01 -12.52
C ALA A 199 39.43 0.61 -11.22
N GLU A 200 39.04 1.88 -11.27
CA GLU A 200 38.44 2.60 -10.14
C GLU A 200 37.12 1.96 -9.71
N ALA A 201 36.24 1.64 -10.67
CA ALA A 201 34.97 0.99 -10.36
C ALA A 201 35.14 -0.41 -9.75
N LYS A 202 36.10 -1.22 -10.24
CA LYS A 202 36.42 -2.52 -9.65
C LYS A 202 36.89 -2.40 -8.20
N LEU A 203 37.73 -1.41 -7.93
CA LEU A 203 38.25 -1.15 -6.59
C LEU A 203 37.12 -0.73 -5.64
N ALA A 204 36.30 0.25 -6.03
CA ALA A 204 35.21 0.77 -5.21
C ALA A 204 34.16 -0.31 -4.89
N VAL A 205 33.72 -1.07 -5.90
CA VAL A 205 32.78 -2.19 -5.73
C VAL A 205 33.38 -3.29 -4.85
N GLY A 206 34.66 -3.63 -5.05
CA GLY A 206 35.35 -4.63 -4.24
C GLY A 206 35.50 -4.22 -2.77
N GLN A 207 35.85 -2.96 -2.51
CA GLN A 207 35.96 -2.41 -1.16
C GLN A 207 34.62 -2.43 -0.44
N HIS A 208 33.54 -2.01 -1.11
CA HIS A 208 32.19 -2.03 -0.53
C HIS A 208 31.75 -3.45 -0.14
N ALA A 209 31.94 -4.43 -1.03
CA ALA A 209 31.60 -5.83 -0.75
C ALA A 209 32.41 -6.40 0.43
N THR A 210 33.69 -6.02 0.55
CA THR A 210 34.56 -6.48 1.65
C THR A 210 34.18 -5.85 2.99
N GLN A 211 33.82 -4.56 2.99
CA GLN A 211 33.39 -3.86 4.20
C GLN A 211 32.04 -4.35 4.71
N ALA A 212 31.12 -4.70 3.80
CA ALA A 212 29.79 -5.19 4.16
C ALA A 212 29.75 -6.68 4.55
N GLY A 213 30.66 -7.51 4.02
CA GLY A 213 30.75 -8.94 4.36
C GLY A 213 31.61 -9.29 5.57
N GLY A 214 32.22 -8.28 6.22
CA GLY A 214 33.05 -8.42 7.42
C GLY A 214 32.37 -8.04 8.74
N ALA A 215 31.06 -7.76 8.69
CA ALA A 215 30.18 -7.55 9.84
C ALA A 215 29.23 -8.74 9.99
#